data_AF-A0A258ZI51-F1
#
_entry.id   AF-A0A258ZI51-F1
#
_cell.length_a   1.000
_cell.length_b   1.000
_cell.length_c   1.000
_cell.angle_alpha   90.00
_cell.angle_beta   90.00
_cell.angle_gamma   90.00
#
_symmetry.space_group_name_H-M   'P 1'
#
loop_
_entity.id
_entity.type
_entity.pdbx_description
1 polymer ?
#
loop_
_entity_poly.entity_id
_entity_poly.type
_entity_poly.pdbx_seq_one_letter_code
_entity_poly.pdbx_strand_id
1 'polypeptide(L)'
;MSLLTPLWLLALGIIPAYFYAVRRFGCRADGSQKWLLVSIVFVIVALARPVLEQKPISVEQMGSDVIIAVDLSYSMRATDVAPSRLSAAKTLLSDLVRGDVKDRFGVIGFTT
;
A
#
# COMPACT_ATOMS: atom_id res chain seq x y z
N MET A 1 1.41 -2.19 -10.29
CA MET A 1 1.86 -3.41 -11.00
C MET A 1 0.64 -4.18 -11.54
N SER A 2 0.00 -3.72 -12.61
CA SER A 2 -1.08 -4.50 -13.26
C SER A 2 -1.14 -4.25 -14.77
N LEU A 3 -0.06 -4.59 -15.47
CA LEU A 3 0.00 -4.61 -16.95
C LEU A 3 0.21 -6.02 -17.51
N LEU A 4 0.09 -7.07 -16.70
CA LEU A 4 0.52 -8.43 -17.07
C LEU A 4 -0.61 -9.43 -17.36
N THR A 5 -1.89 -9.07 -17.18
CA THR A 5 -2.99 -9.94 -17.62
C THR A 5 -3.71 -9.29 -18.81
N PRO A 6 -3.34 -9.62 -20.05
CA PRO A 6 -4.01 -9.10 -21.25
C PRO A 6 -5.34 -9.83 -21.50
N LEU A 7 -6.20 -9.92 -20.47
CA LEU A 7 -7.50 -10.61 -20.54
C LEU A 7 -8.43 -9.95 -21.56
N TRP A 8 -8.20 -8.67 -21.87
CA TRP A 8 -8.88 -7.91 -22.91
C TRP A 8 -8.66 -8.46 -24.33
N LEU A 9 -7.60 -9.25 -24.59
CA LEU A 9 -7.40 -9.91 -25.88
C LEU A 9 -8.48 -10.96 -26.19
N LEU A 10 -9.15 -11.51 -25.17
CA LEU A 10 -10.29 -12.40 -25.37
C LEU A 10 -11.47 -11.67 -26.02
N ALA A 11 -11.62 -10.36 -25.78
CA ALA A 11 -12.67 -9.55 -26.40
C ALA A 11 -12.49 -9.40 -27.93
N LEU A 12 -11.24 -9.45 -28.43
CA LEU A 12 -10.97 -9.43 -29.87
C LEU A 12 -11.50 -10.67 -30.60
N GLY A 13 -11.66 -11.80 -29.91
CA GLY A 13 -12.25 -13.03 -30.48
C GLY A 13 -13.78 -13.06 -30.43
N ILE A 14 -14.39 -12.38 -29.45
CA ILE A 14 -15.84 -12.41 -29.19
C ILE A 14 -16.61 -11.69 -30.31
N ILE A 15 -16.10 -10.57 -30.82
CA ILE A 15 -16.73 -9.78 -31.89
C ILE A 15 -16.82 -10.57 -33.22
N PRO A 16 -15.72 -11.11 -33.78
CA PRO A 16 -15.78 -11.91 -35.00
C PRO A 16 -16.54 -13.24 -34.81
N ALA A 17 -16.46 -13.87 -33.63
CA ALA A 17 -17.26 -15.05 -33.33
C ALA A 17 -18.77 -14.76 -33.28
N TYR A 18 -19.18 -13.61 -32.72
CA TYR A 18 -20.56 -13.15 -32.74
C TYR A 18 -21.06 -12.93 -34.17
N PHE A 19 -20.31 -12.19 -35.00
CA PHE A 19 -20.69 -11.97 -36.40
C PHE A 19 -20.70 -13.28 -37.22
N TYR A 20 -19.76 -14.20 -36.97
CA TYR A 20 -19.75 -15.52 -37.60
C TYR A 20 -20.99 -16.34 -37.19
N ALA A 21 -21.31 -16.39 -35.89
CA ALA A 21 -22.46 -17.14 -35.38
C ALA A 21 -23.80 -16.57 -35.87
N VAL A 22 -23.97 -15.24 -35.86
CA VAL A 22 -25.18 -14.58 -36.37
C VAL A 22 -25.38 -14.85 -37.87
N ARG A 23 -24.29 -14.83 -38.65
CA ARG A 23 -24.31 -15.11 -40.10
C ARG A 23 -24.51 -16.60 -40.39
N ARG A 24 -24.05 -17.51 -39.53
CA ARG A 24 -24.18 -18.98 -39.64
C ARG A 24 -25.58 -19.48 -39.24
N PHE A 25 -26.17 -18.92 -38.18
CA PHE A 25 -27.44 -19.38 -37.60
C PHE A 25 -28.68 -18.62 -38.10
N GLY A 26 -28.53 -17.63 -38.98
CA GLY A 26 -29.66 -16.96 -39.63
C GLY A 26 -30.58 -16.25 -38.64
N CYS A 27 -30.06 -15.77 -37.51
CA CYS A 27 -30.85 -15.05 -36.52
C CYS A 27 -31.21 -13.67 -37.07
N ARG A 28 -32.45 -13.51 -37.52
CA ARG A 28 -33.03 -12.25 -38.01
C ARG A 28 -32.88 -11.19 -36.91
N ALA A 29 -32.28 -10.06 -37.26
CA ALA A 29 -31.96 -8.98 -36.33
C ALA A 29 -33.23 -8.26 -35.85
N ASP A 30 -33.87 -8.84 -34.83
CA ASP A 30 -34.97 -8.22 -34.11
C ASP A 30 -34.43 -7.32 -32.97
N GLY A 31 -35.23 -6.37 -32.51
CA GLY A 31 -34.86 -5.37 -31.49
C GLY A 31 -34.30 -5.97 -30.19
N SER A 32 -34.65 -7.22 -29.89
CA SER A 32 -34.16 -8.00 -28.75
C SER A 32 -32.63 -8.27 -28.78
N GLN A 33 -32.04 -8.44 -29.96
CA GLN A 33 -30.58 -8.71 -30.09
C GLN A 33 -29.71 -7.55 -29.62
N LYS A 34 -30.24 -6.31 -29.67
CA LYS A 34 -29.53 -5.11 -29.21
C LYS A 34 -29.26 -5.16 -27.71
N TRP A 35 -30.22 -5.66 -26.93
CA TRP A 35 -30.09 -5.79 -25.47
C TRP A 35 -29.09 -6.87 -25.07
N LEU A 36 -29.02 -7.95 -25.86
CA LEU A 36 -28.07 -9.05 -25.64
C LEU A 36 -26.62 -8.59 -25.90
N LEU A 37 -26.40 -7.75 -26.92
CA LEU A 37 -25.10 -7.14 -27.15
C LEU A 37 -24.69 -6.18 -26.03
N VAL A 38 -25.63 -5.35 -25.55
CA VAL A 38 -25.37 -4.43 -24.45
C VAL A 38 -25.00 -5.18 -23.17
N SER A 39 -25.70 -6.27 -22.83
CA SER A 39 -25.39 -7.05 -21.62
C SER A 39 -24.01 -7.70 -21.69
N ILE A 40 -23.58 -8.20 -22.86
CA ILE A 40 -22.23 -8.75 -23.07
C ILE A 40 -21.16 -7.69 -22.83
N VAL A 41 -21.37 -6.45 -23.28
CA VAL A 41 -20.41 -5.35 -23.02
C VAL A 41 -20.28 -5.08 -21.52
N PHE A 42 -21.38 -5.04 -20.77
CA PHE A 42 -21.33 -4.86 -19.31
C PHE A 42 -20.60 -6.01 -18.60
N VAL A 43 -20.80 -7.26 -19.04
CA VAL A 43 -20.09 -8.43 -18.50
C VAL A 43 -18.59 -8.32 -18.75
N ILE A 44 -18.17 -7.88 -19.94
CA ILE A 44 -16.76 -7.66 -20.28
C ILE A 44 -16.15 -6.57 -19.39
N VAL A 45 -16.86 -5.45 -19.18
CA VAL A 45 -16.40 -4.36 -18.30
C VAL A 45 -16.29 -4.82 -16.85
N ALA A 46 -17.23 -5.63 -16.35
CA ALA A 46 -17.16 -6.20 -15.01
C ALA A 46 -15.96 -7.15 -14.83
N LEU A 47 -15.71 -8.01 -15.82
CA LEU A 47 -14.57 -8.95 -15.83
C LEU A 47 -13.22 -8.23 -15.97
N ALA A 48 -13.17 -7.09 -16.65
CA ALA A 48 -11.97 -6.28 -16.77
C ALA A 48 -11.53 -5.66 -15.43
N ARG A 49 -12.40 -5.67 -14.41
CA ARG A 49 -12.16 -5.13 -13.05
C ARG A 49 -11.41 -3.79 -13.11
N PRO A 50 -12.05 -2.71 -13.63
CA PRO A 50 -11.40 -1.43 -13.74
C PRO A 50 -10.95 -0.96 -12.36
N VAL A 51 -9.64 -0.84 -12.17
CA VAL A 51 -9.05 -0.32 -10.94
C VAL A 51 -8.92 1.19 -11.10
N LEU A 52 -9.58 1.94 -10.22
CA LEU A 52 -9.33 3.37 -10.09
C LEU A 52 -8.03 3.54 -9.32
N GLU A 53 -7.02 4.08 -9.98
CA GLU A 53 -5.75 4.41 -9.35
C GLU A 53 -5.99 5.51 -8.31
N GLN A 54 -5.87 5.17 -7.03
CA GLN A 54 -5.90 6.16 -5.96
C GLN A 54 -4.58 6.91 -5.97
N LYS A 55 -4.65 8.25 -6.05
CA LYS A 55 -3.47 9.08 -5.85
C LYS A 55 -2.90 8.79 -4.46
N PRO A 56 -1.57 8.67 -4.31
CA PRO A 56 -0.97 8.60 -2.99
C PRO A 56 -1.35 9.87 -2.25
N ILE A 57 -2.14 9.71 -1.20
CA ILE A 57 -2.44 10.77 -0.25
C ILE A 57 -1.09 11.10 0.39
N SER A 58 -0.55 12.29 0.11
CA SER A 58 0.63 12.78 0.82
C SER A 58 0.18 13.10 2.24
N VAL A 59 0.18 12.07 3.10
CA VAL A 59 0.04 12.28 4.53
C VAL A 59 1.27 13.09 4.92
N GLU A 60 1.10 14.37 5.26
CA GLU A 60 2.16 15.07 5.97
C GLU A 60 2.47 14.24 7.20
N GLN A 61 3.69 13.71 7.25
CA GLN A 61 4.18 13.03 8.44
C GLN A 61 4.21 14.07 9.56
N MET A 62 3.12 14.12 10.33
CA MET A 62 3.09 14.78 11.63
C MET A 62 4.16 14.07 12.44
N GLY A 63 5.13 14.85 12.96
CA GLY A 63 6.25 14.31 13.72
C GLY A 63 5.80 13.29 14.76
N SER A 64 6.57 12.22 14.92
CA SER A 64 6.28 11.16 15.87
C SER A 64 6.57 11.63 17.30
N ASP A 65 5.74 11.21 18.24
CA ASP A 65 5.98 11.40 19.68
C ASP A 65 6.70 10.17 20.23
N VAL A 66 7.97 10.32 20.61
CA VAL A 66 8.82 9.23 21.09
C VAL A 66 9.15 9.44 22.56
N ILE A 67 8.76 8.48 23.41
CA ILE A 67 9.11 8.48 24.84
C ILE A 67 10.19 7.43 25.09
N ILE A 68 11.32 7.86 25.65
CA ILE A 68 12.47 7.02 25.95
C ILE A 68 12.62 6.87 27.46
N ALA A 69 12.50 5.63 27.95
CA ALA A 69 12.70 5.31 29.36
C ALA A 69 14.15 4.83 29.58
N VAL A 70 14.85 5.44 30.53
CA VAL A 70 16.25 5.17 30.86
C VAL A 70 16.35 4.66 32.29
N ASP A 71 16.95 3.49 32.47
CA ASP A 71 17.27 2.97 33.79
C ASP A 71 18.43 3.78 34.42
N LEU A 72 18.27 4.17 35.68
CA LEU A 72 19.26 4.87 36.50
C LEU A 72 19.73 4.01 37.69
N SER A 73 19.41 2.72 37.70
CA SER A 73 19.82 1.76 38.73
C SER A 73 21.35 1.64 38.87
N TYR A 74 21.80 1.09 40.01
CA TYR A 74 23.23 0.89 40.28
C TYR A 74 23.94 0.07 39.19
N SER A 75 23.23 -0.85 38.54
CA SER A 75 23.75 -1.69 37.44
C SER A 75 24.20 -0.86 36.22
N MET A 76 23.64 0.34 36.04
CA MET A 76 23.98 1.23 34.93
C MET A 76 25.31 1.97 35.13
N ARG A 77 25.93 1.85 36.32
CA ARG A 77 27.32 2.29 36.56
C ARG A 77 28.36 1.26 36.12
N ALA A 78 27.95 0.08 35.66
CA ALA A 78 28.86 -0.93 35.13
C ALA A 78 29.65 -0.39 33.92
N THR A 79 30.90 -0.86 33.80
CA THR A 79 31.90 -0.41 32.81
C THR A 79 32.16 -1.46 31.73
N ASP A 80 31.27 -2.44 31.58
CA ASP A 80 31.28 -3.41 30.48
C ASP A 80 31.11 -2.73 29.12
N VAL A 81 30.44 -1.58 29.10
CA VAL A 81 30.50 -0.60 28.02
C VAL A 81 31.25 0.63 28.53
N ALA A 82 32.39 0.94 27.92
CA ALA A 82 33.18 2.11 28.28
C ALA A 82 32.46 3.42 27.88
N PRO A 83 32.49 4.49 28.70
CA PRO A 83 33.08 4.56 30.04
C PRO A 83 32.16 4.02 31.15
N SER A 84 30.84 4.06 30.97
CA SER A 84 29.86 3.30 31.75
C SER A 84 28.60 3.12 30.92
N ARG A 85 27.76 2.11 31.20
CA ARG A 85 26.48 1.90 30.49
C ARG A 85 25.63 3.17 30.45
N LEU A 86 25.54 3.88 31.57
CA LEU A 86 24.81 5.14 31.66
C LEU A 86 25.41 6.24 30.77
N SER A 87 26.74 6.34 30.71
CA SER A 87 27.41 7.34 29.86
C SER A 87 27.22 7.00 28.38
N ALA A 88 27.34 5.72 28.02
CA ALA A 88 27.06 5.24 26.66
C ALA A 88 25.60 5.52 26.26
N ALA A 89 24.63 5.27 27.15
CA ALA A 89 23.23 5.59 26.91
C ALA A 89 23.02 7.09 26.67
N LYS A 90 23.66 7.98 27.44
CA LYS A 90 23.58 9.43 27.22
C LYS A 90 24.12 9.86 25.86
N THR A 91 25.24 9.30 25.43
CA THR A 91 25.81 9.58 24.09
C THR A 91 24.85 9.13 23.00
N LEU A 92 24.34 7.90 23.07
CA LEU A 92 23.38 7.37 22.11
C LEU A 92 22.10 8.21 22.04
N LEU A 93 21.54 8.62 23.17
CA LEU A 93 20.37 9.50 23.22
C LEU A 93 20.65 10.85 22.57
N SER A 94 21.84 11.41 22.80
CA SER A 94 22.25 12.68 22.21
C SER A 94 22.38 12.58 20.70
N ASP A 95 22.90 11.47 20.19
CA ASP A 95 23.01 11.21 18.75
C ASP A 95 21.64 10.97 18.11
N LEU A 96 20.74 10.27 18.81
CA LEU A 96 19.39 9.97 18.36
C LEU A 96 18.54 11.25 18.21
N VAL A 97 18.59 12.15 19.20
CA VAL A 97 17.89 13.45 19.14
C VAL A 97 18.47 14.38 18.08
N ARG A 98 19.76 14.25 17.74
CA ARG A 98 20.40 15.05 16.67
C ARG A 98 20.01 14.61 15.26
N GLY A 99 19.64 13.34 15.08
CA GLY A 99 19.31 12.77 13.76
C GLY A 99 17.95 13.21 13.21
N ASP A 100 16.94 13.36 14.07
CA ASP A 100 15.54 13.52 13.66
C ASP A 100 14.96 14.87 14.13
N VAL A 101 15.07 15.90 13.29
CA VAL A 101 14.62 17.29 13.58
C VAL A 101 13.08 17.42 13.65
N LYS A 102 12.33 16.45 13.13
CA LYS A 102 10.87 16.51 13.02
C LYS A 102 10.12 15.89 14.19
N ASP A 103 10.77 15.05 14.99
CA ASP A 103 10.12 14.26 16.03
C ASP A 103 10.26 14.92 17.41
N ARG A 104 9.29 14.65 18.29
CA ARG A 104 9.28 15.16 19.67
C ARG A 104 9.72 14.05 20.61
N PHE A 105 10.80 14.31 21.35
CA PHE A 105 11.38 13.33 22.28
C PHE A 105 11.08 13.69 23.73
N GLY A 106 10.57 12.73 24.50
CA GLY A 106 10.49 12.79 25.97
C GLY A 106 11.41 11.75 26.59
N VAL A 107 12.15 12.10 27.63
CA VAL A 107 13.05 11.17 28.34
C VAL A 107 12.59 11.01 29.79
N ILE A 108 12.42 9.76 30.24
CA ILE A 108 12.01 9.41 31.59
C ILE A 108 13.13 8.59 32.24
N GLY A 109 13.72 9.09 33.31
CA GLY A 109 14.62 8.33 34.15
C GLY A 109 13.85 7.56 35.22
N PHE A 110 14.08 6.27 35.35
CA PHE A 110 13.52 5.46 36.45
C PHE A 110 14.62 4.76 37.22
N THR A 111 14.41 4.56 38.51
CA THR A 111 15.29 3.79 39.39
C THR A 111 14.43 2.95 40.34
N THR A 112 14.93 1.78 40.70
CA THR A 112 14.44 0.99 41.84
C THR A 112 15.14 1.38 43.11
#